data_AF-A0A533B7L5-F1
#
_entry.id   AF-A0A533B7L5-F1
#
_cell.length_a   1.000
_cell.length_b   1.000
_cell.length_c   1.000
_cell.angle_alpha   90.00
_cell.angle_beta   90.00
_cell.angle_gamma   90.00
#
_symmetry.space_group_name_H-M   'P 1'
#
loop_
_entity.id
_entity.type
_entity.pdbx_description
1 polymer ?
#
loop_
_entity_poly.entity_id
_entity_poly.type
_entity_poly.pdbx_seq_one_letter_code
_entity_poly.pdbx_strand_id
1 'polypeptide(L)'
;MAVDSTKPKRVLVVHGVELGEDEDQNQHNDIRKLILNRLNGAPLPFDTEMYRFENINDKAQKRLRTVLSLFARNMIEQKAIDLAVDIIGDVAIARAKASTAQIIRQGLVDRILEIYEEGNPLYLVAHSLGSVYAFDAVNHLIKSAEHFDRDNRKSWPVQGLVTIGSPLGLKMFKRNRVKPLGEGRKFFRWINYWDRTDPIVSGSFYGKPEARYDIVERFATDDENCGWLIQDRVVDIGKAWLMAHVGYWHHPGLGDDLVSLLG
;
A
#
# COMPACT_ATOMS: atom_id res chain seq x y z
N MET A 1 17.64 3.31 -18.84
CA MET A 1 17.08 1.93 -18.96
C MET A 1 15.58 2.04 -19.17
N ALA A 2 14.91 0.95 -19.58
CA ALA A 2 13.46 0.95 -19.83
C ALA A 2 12.88 -0.44 -19.57
N VAL A 3 11.68 -0.51 -19.00
CA VAL A 3 10.95 -1.78 -18.85
C VAL A 3 10.51 -2.31 -20.22
N ASP A 4 10.54 -3.63 -20.34
CA ASP A 4 10.09 -4.38 -21.50
C ASP A 4 8.66 -4.86 -21.28
N SER A 5 7.73 -4.38 -22.10
CA SER A 5 6.32 -4.76 -22.02
C SER A 5 6.06 -6.24 -22.33
N THR A 6 7.00 -6.92 -22.98
CA THR A 6 6.89 -8.35 -23.33
C THR A 6 7.30 -9.28 -22.18
N LYS A 7 8.02 -8.76 -21.19
CA LYS A 7 8.38 -9.52 -20.00
C LYS A 7 7.19 -9.70 -19.05
N PRO A 8 7.20 -10.74 -18.20
CA PRO A 8 6.19 -10.94 -17.17
C PRO A 8 6.06 -9.69 -16.29
N LYS A 9 4.82 -9.30 -16.01
CA LYS A 9 4.55 -8.20 -15.06
C LYS A 9 4.89 -8.68 -13.65
N ARG A 10 5.50 -7.83 -12.85
CA ARG A 10 5.78 -8.12 -11.43
C ARG A 10 4.80 -7.36 -10.56
N VAL A 11 4.23 -8.03 -9.57
CA VAL A 11 3.41 -7.43 -8.53
C VAL A 11 4.12 -7.64 -7.20
N LEU A 12 4.63 -6.56 -6.62
CA LEU A 12 5.29 -6.61 -5.32
C LEU A 12 4.31 -6.19 -4.22
N VAL A 13 3.98 -7.15 -3.36
CA VAL A 13 3.16 -6.92 -2.18
C VAL A 13 4.03 -6.39 -1.04
N VAL A 14 3.82 -5.13 -0.67
CA VAL A 14 4.54 -4.45 0.42
C VAL A 14 3.68 -4.51 1.67
N HIS A 15 4.04 -5.38 2.60
CA HIS A 15 3.25 -5.60 3.79
C HIS A 15 4.15 -5.97 4.98
N GLY A 16 3.71 -5.63 6.18
CA GLY A 16 4.36 -6.07 7.41
C GLY A 16 3.30 -6.46 8.44
N VAL A 17 3.49 -7.66 9.01
CA VAL A 17 2.87 -8.18 10.23
C VAL A 17 1.34 -8.28 10.25
N GLU A 18 0.89 -9.44 9.78
CA GLU A 18 -0.04 -10.41 10.39
C GLU A 18 0.26 -10.82 11.85
N LEU A 19 -0.71 -11.31 12.61
CA LEU A 19 -0.59 -11.98 13.91
C LEU A 19 0.28 -13.26 14.00
N GLY A 20 1.09 -13.57 12.97
CA GLY A 20 1.86 -14.81 12.82
C GLY A 20 3.36 -14.59 12.62
N GLU A 21 4.06 -15.61 12.14
CA GLU A 21 5.47 -15.52 11.72
C GLU A 21 5.59 -15.13 10.24
N ASP A 22 6.79 -14.82 9.75
CA ASP A 22 7.03 -14.45 8.34
C ASP A 22 6.50 -15.50 7.34
N GLU A 23 6.49 -16.77 7.76
CA GLU A 23 6.00 -17.93 6.99
C GLU A 23 4.47 -17.93 6.79
N ASP A 24 3.73 -17.28 7.69
CA ASP A 24 2.27 -17.19 7.61
C ASP A 24 1.81 -16.09 6.63
N GLN A 25 2.71 -15.18 6.24
CA GLN A 25 2.39 -14.08 5.32
C GLN A 25 2.42 -14.54 3.86
N ASN A 26 1.22 -14.83 3.35
CA ASN A 26 1.00 -15.35 2.01
C ASN A 26 0.15 -14.42 1.12
N GLN A 27 0.03 -13.14 1.47
CA GLN A 27 -0.85 -12.18 0.80
C GLN A 27 -0.52 -12.00 -0.69
N HIS A 28 0.74 -12.20 -1.11
CA HIS A 28 1.11 -12.26 -2.53
C HIS A 28 0.38 -13.38 -3.29
N ASN A 29 0.10 -14.52 -2.64
CA ASN A 29 -0.71 -15.60 -3.21
C ASN A 29 -2.19 -15.21 -3.30
N ASP A 30 -2.71 -14.44 -2.35
CA ASP A 30 -4.10 -13.97 -2.40
C ASP A 30 -4.29 -12.94 -3.53
N ILE A 31 -3.33 -12.03 -3.69
CA ILE A 31 -3.26 -11.14 -4.86
C ILE A 31 -3.17 -11.95 -6.16
N ARG A 32 -2.35 -13.00 -6.20
CA ARG A 32 -2.26 -13.89 -7.38
C ARG A 32 -3.60 -14.51 -7.71
N LYS A 33 -4.31 -15.07 -6.71
CA LYS A 33 -5.64 -15.66 -6.88
C LYS A 33 -6.65 -14.64 -7.39
N LEU A 34 -6.67 -13.43 -6.82
CA LEU A 34 -7.56 -12.36 -7.28
C LEU A 34 -7.33 -12.03 -8.76
N ILE A 35 -6.07 -11.85 -9.18
CA ILE A 35 -5.74 -11.56 -10.58
C ILE A 35 -6.15 -12.74 -11.48
N LEU A 36 -5.80 -13.98 -11.12
CA LEU A 36 -6.15 -15.17 -11.92
C LEU A 36 -7.66 -15.36 -12.08
N ASN A 37 -8.42 -15.15 -11.01
CA ASN A 37 -9.87 -15.24 -11.03
C ASN A 37 -10.49 -14.20 -11.98
N ARG A 38 -9.84 -13.04 -12.16
CA ARG A 38 -10.31 -11.99 -13.08
C ARG A 38 -9.84 -12.16 -14.52
N LEU A 39 -8.64 -12.69 -14.72
CA LEU A 39 -8.14 -12.98 -16.07
C LEU A 39 -9.01 -14.02 -16.77
N ASN A 40 -9.65 -14.93 -16.04
CA ASN A 40 -10.57 -15.92 -16.60
C ASN A 40 -9.97 -16.69 -17.80
N GLY A 41 -8.68 -17.05 -17.69
CA GLY A 41 -7.92 -17.73 -18.74
C GLY A 41 -7.24 -16.84 -19.78
N ALA A 42 -7.33 -15.51 -19.68
CA ALA A 42 -6.60 -14.59 -20.55
C ALA A 42 -5.07 -14.75 -20.36
N PRO A 43 -4.29 -14.80 -21.45
CA PRO A 43 -2.84 -15.07 -21.40
C PRO A 43 -2.06 -13.79 -21.05
N LEU A 44 -2.14 -13.37 -19.79
CA LEU A 44 -1.32 -12.28 -19.25
C LEU A 44 -0.23 -12.85 -18.34
N PRO A 45 1.05 -12.85 -18.74
CA PRO A 45 2.13 -13.36 -17.89
C PRO A 45 2.42 -12.39 -16.74
N PHE A 46 2.33 -12.89 -15.51
CA PHE A 46 2.68 -12.12 -14.32
C PHE A 46 3.14 -13.00 -13.16
N ASP A 47 3.92 -12.41 -12.28
CA ASP A 47 4.35 -12.98 -11.01
C ASP A 47 4.04 -12.05 -9.85
N THR A 48 3.83 -12.64 -8.68
CA THR A 48 3.55 -11.96 -7.43
C THR A 48 4.63 -12.32 -6.42
N GLU A 49 5.19 -11.32 -5.76
CA GLU A 49 6.20 -11.50 -4.72
C GLU A 49 5.89 -10.61 -3.52
N MET A 50 6.61 -10.83 -2.42
CA MET A 50 6.35 -10.15 -1.16
C MET A 50 7.60 -9.46 -0.63
N TYR A 51 7.48 -8.17 -0.33
CA TYR A 51 8.48 -7.43 0.43
C TYR A 51 8.08 -7.40 1.90
N ARG A 52 8.75 -8.22 2.71
CA ARG A 52 8.56 -8.30 4.16
C ARG A 52 9.60 -7.43 4.85
N PHE A 53 9.17 -6.64 5.84
CA PHE A 53 10.05 -5.76 6.62
C PHE A 53 9.88 -5.95 8.13
N GLU A 54 9.34 -7.10 8.53
CA GLU A 54 9.03 -7.46 9.91
C GLU A 54 10.26 -7.43 10.82
N ASN A 55 11.27 -8.23 10.47
CA ASN A 55 12.50 -8.39 11.25
C ASN A 55 13.28 -7.08 11.46
N ILE A 56 13.02 -6.07 10.63
CA ILE A 56 13.68 -4.77 10.69
C ILE A 56 12.96 -3.84 11.69
N ASN A 57 11.66 -4.06 11.95
CA ASN A 57 10.80 -3.21 12.80
C ASN A 57 10.19 -3.94 14.02
N ASP A 58 10.85 -5.00 14.47
CA ASP A 58 10.45 -5.89 15.55
C ASP A 58 9.85 -5.21 16.80
N LYS A 59 10.48 -4.15 17.31
CA LYS A 59 10.06 -3.53 18.59
C LYS A 59 8.74 -2.76 18.49
N ALA A 60 8.43 -2.12 17.36
CA ALA A 60 7.17 -1.40 17.19
C ALA A 60 6.05 -2.37 16.78
N GLN A 61 6.38 -3.37 15.96
CA GLN A 61 5.43 -4.37 15.51
C GLN A 61 5.06 -5.39 16.60
N LYS A 62 5.94 -5.71 17.56
CA LYS A 62 5.57 -6.57 18.71
C LYS A 62 4.40 -6.03 19.53
N ARG A 63 4.30 -4.70 19.69
CA ARG A 63 3.17 -4.07 20.39
C ARG A 63 1.91 -4.14 19.54
N LEU A 64 2.00 -3.78 18.26
CA LEU A 64 0.91 -3.95 17.30
C LEU A 64 0.39 -5.40 17.25
N ARG A 65 1.26 -6.41 17.21
CA ARG A 65 0.86 -7.84 17.29
C ARG A 65 0.14 -8.17 18.58
N THR A 66 0.68 -7.73 19.72
CA THR A 66 0.08 -7.98 21.03
C THR A 66 -1.34 -7.44 21.05
N VAL A 67 -1.51 -6.23 20.54
CA VAL A 67 -2.79 -5.56 20.39
C VAL A 67 -3.73 -6.33 19.45
N LEU A 68 -3.30 -6.62 18.21
CA LEU A 68 -4.08 -7.37 17.23
C LEU A 68 -4.54 -8.73 17.83
N SER A 69 -3.71 -9.37 18.65
CA SER A 69 -3.98 -10.71 19.21
C SER A 69 -5.05 -10.68 20.29
N LEU A 70 -5.12 -9.56 21.02
CA LEU A 70 -6.13 -9.33 22.04
C LEU A 70 -7.50 -9.07 21.41
N PHE A 71 -7.55 -8.38 20.26
CA PHE A 71 -8.79 -8.20 19.49
C PHE A 71 -9.32 -9.51 18.90
N ALA A 72 -8.45 -10.36 18.36
CA ALA A 72 -8.84 -11.67 17.85
C ALA A 72 -9.44 -12.57 18.94
N ARG A 73 -9.05 -12.36 20.21
CA ARG A 73 -9.49 -13.16 21.36
C ARG A 73 -10.68 -12.57 22.11
N ASN A 74 -10.82 -11.25 22.19
CA ASN A 74 -11.82 -10.58 23.03
C ASN A 74 -12.66 -9.59 22.20
N MET A 75 -13.80 -10.07 21.73
CA MET A 75 -14.78 -9.32 20.92
C MET A 75 -15.80 -8.54 21.78
N ILE A 76 -15.46 -8.13 23.01
CA ILE A 76 -16.45 -7.62 23.98
C ILE A 76 -15.91 -6.38 24.73
N GLU A 77 -16.54 -5.24 24.43
CA GLU A 77 -16.63 -3.94 25.14
C GLU A 77 -15.40 -3.23 25.73
N GLN A 78 -15.42 -1.88 25.60
CA GLN A 78 -14.53 -0.81 26.10
C GLN A 78 -13.00 -0.97 25.91
N LYS A 79 -12.41 -2.13 26.16
CA LYS A 79 -10.98 -2.41 25.90
C LYS A 79 -10.61 -2.30 24.43
N ALA A 80 -11.58 -2.45 23.52
CA ALA A 80 -11.38 -2.21 22.09
C ALA A 80 -10.94 -0.77 21.78
N ILE A 81 -11.27 0.21 22.62
CA ILE A 81 -11.01 1.63 22.38
C ILE A 81 -9.55 2.01 22.68
N ASP A 82 -9.04 1.67 23.86
CA ASP A 82 -7.66 2.00 24.25
C ASP A 82 -6.66 1.30 23.31
N LEU A 83 -6.98 0.05 23.02
CA LEU A 83 -6.21 -0.83 22.16
C LEU A 83 -6.16 -0.32 20.71
N ALA A 84 -7.21 0.36 20.28
CA ALA A 84 -7.32 0.99 18.98
C ALA A 84 -6.45 2.26 18.84
N VAL A 85 -6.49 3.13 19.85
CA VAL A 85 -5.63 4.31 19.93
C VAL A 85 -4.16 3.88 19.94
N ASP A 86 -3.85 2.79 20.64
CA ASP A 86 -2.51 2.20 20.65
C ASP A 86 -2.07 1.74 19.26
N ILE A 87 -2.95 1.16 18.42
CA ILE A 87 -2.60 0.76 17.06
C ILE A 87 -2.21 1.97 16.22
N ILE A 88 -3.04 3.01 16.19
CA ILE A 88 -2.77 4.22 15.42
C ILE A 88 -1.50 4.91 15.95
N GLY A 89 -1.35 4.96 17.27
CA GLY A 89 -0.15 5.43 17.96
C GLY A 89 1.08 4.64 17.53
N ASP A 90 1.01 3.31 17.48
CA ASP A 90 2.11 2.43 17.10
C ASP A 90 2.47 2.56 15.63
N VAL A 91 1.50 2.73 14.72
CA VAL A 91 1.78 3.05 13.31
C VAL A 91 2.51 4.39 13.21
N ALA A 92 2.11 5.39 14.00
CA ALA A 92 2.80 6.68 14.06
C ALA A 92 4.21 6.59 14.72
N ILE A 93 4.39 5.74 15.74
CA ILE A 93 5.67 5.52 16.44
C ILE A 93 6.63 4.70 15.58
N ALA A 94 6.15 3.68 14.86
CA ALA A 94 6.91 2.90 13.89
C ALA A 94 7.54 3.81 12.82
N ARG A 95 6.86 4.90 12.46
CA ARG A 95 7.40 5.96 11.61
C ARG A 95 8.45 6.84 12.30
N ALA A 96 8.31 7.12 13.60
CA ALA A 96 9.18 8.04 14.33
C ALA A 96 10.61 7.51 14.52
N LYS A 97 10.83 6.19 14.43
CA LYS A 97 12.18 5.58 14.43
C LYS A 97 12.85 5.79 13.06
N ALA A 98 13.45 6.96 12.89
CA ALA A 98 14.00 7.42 11.62
C ALA A 98 14.98 6.42 10.96
N SER A 99 15.83 5.74 11.73
CA SER A 99 16.81 4.77 11.21
C SER A 99 16.16 3.51 10.65
N THR A 100 15.27 2.86 11.40
CA THR A 100 14.52 1.67 10.94
C THR A 100 13.68 1.99 9.71
N ALA A 101 12.93 3.10 9.74
CA ALA A 101 12.10 3.50 8.61
C ALA A 101 12.93 3.81 7.35
N GLN A 102 14.14 4.34 7.52
CA GLN A 102 15.07 4.57 6.42
C GLN A 102 15.61 3.26 5.85
N ILE A 103 15.99 2.29 6.68
CA ILE A 103 16.47 0.98 6.23
C ILE A 103 15.38 0.26 5.41
N ILE A 104 14.15 0.22 5.91
CA ILE A 104 13.02 -0.42 5.22
C ILE A 104 12.74 0.26 3.90
N ARG A 105 12.70 1.59 3.88
CA ARG A 105 12.48 2.35 2.64
C ARG A 105 13.61 2.09 1.64
N GLN A 106 14.87 2.09 2.10
CA GLN A 106 16.01 1.87 1.23
C GLN A 106 15.97 0.45 0.64
N GLY A 107 15.75 -0.58 1.46
CA GLY A 107 15.64 -1.95 0.95
C GLY A 107 14.47 -2.13 -0.04
N LEU A 108 13.36 -1.41 0.15
CA LEU A 108 12.27 -1.40 -0.82
C LEU A 108 12.66 -0.71 -2.14
N VAL A 109 13.38 0.42 -2.07
CA VAL A 109 13.93 1.11 -3.24
C VAL A 109 14.89 0.20 -3.99
N ASP A 110 15.80 -0.46 -3.27
CA ASP A 110 16.79 -1.38 -3.86
C ASP A 110 16.08 -2.54 -4.59
N ARG A 111 15.06 -3.13 -3.96
CA ARG A 111 14.26 -4.20 -4.60
C ARG A 111 13.50 -3.71 -5.84
N ILE A 112 12.93 -2.51 -5.80
CA ILE A 112 12.26 -1.92 -6.97
C ILE A 112 13.26 -1.75 -8.14
N LEU A 113 14.46 -1.26 -7.84
CA LEU A 113 15.49 -1.02 -8.85
C LEU A 113 16.04 -2.33 -9.43
N GLU A 114 16.22 -3.37 -8.62
CA GLU A 114 16.61 -4.71 -9.08
C GLU A 114 15.61 -5.24 -10.13
N ILE A 115 14.31 -5.17 -9.85
CA ILE A 115 13.25 -5.60 -10.79
C ILE A 115 13.25 -4.74 -12.06
N TYR A 116 13.54 -3.44 -11.93
CA TYR A 116 13.63 -2.51 -13.04
C TYR A 116 14.86 -2.79 -13.93
N GLU A 117 16.00 -3.16 -13.34
CA GLU A 117 17.22 -3.59 -14.04
C GLU A 117 17.01 -4.90 -14.80
N GLU A 118 16.21 -5.82 -14.25
CA GLU A 118 15.73 -6.99 -14.97
C GLU A 118 14.80 -6.63 -16.14
N GLY A 119 14.37 -5.37 -16.26
CA GLY A 119 13.48 -4.87 -17.32
C GLY A 119 12.02 -5.25 -17.13
N ASN A 120 11.63 -5.70 -15.95
CA ASN A 120 10.26 -6.14 -15.68
C ASN A 120 9.34 -4.95 -15.31
N PRO A 121 8.13 -4.83 -15.89
CA PRO A 121 7.16 -3.83 -15.44
C PRO A 121 6.63 -4.17 -14.03
N LEU A 122 6.80 -3.27 -13.08
CA LEU A 122 6.46 -3.51 -11.67
C LEU A 122 5.23 -2.72 -11.20
N TYR A 123 4.37 -3.37 -10.44
CA TYR A 123 3.20 -2.79 -9.78
C TYR A 123 3.29 -3.05 -8.29
N LEU A 124 3.04 -2.03 -7.47
CA LEU A 124 3.08 -2.17 -6.02
C LEU A 124 1.67 -2.36 -5.46
N VAL A 125 1.51 -3.32 -4.55
CA VAL A 125 0.30 -3.47 -3.73
C VAL A 125 0.72 -3.36 -2.27
N ALA A 126 0.31 -2.30 -1.60
CA ALA A 126 0.86 -1.95 -0.30
C ALA A 126 -0.24 -1.83 0.75
N HIS A 127 -0.12 -2.59 1.84
CA HIS A 127 -1.13 -2.65 2.88
C HIS A 127 -0.70 -1.99 4.18
N SER A 128 -1.61 -1.24 4.80
CA SER A 128 -1.40 -0.66 6.13
C SER A 128 -0.14 0.21 6.17
N LEU A 129 0.76 -0.01 7.13
CA LEU A 129 2.07 0.67 7.19
C LEU A 129 2.92 0.45 5.92
N GLY A 130 2.75 -0.67 5.21
CA GLY A 130 3.40 -0.92 3.93
C GLY A 130 3.06 0.14 2.88
N SER A 131 1.83 0.69 2.89
CA SER A 131 1.44 1.79 2.02
C SER A 131 2.28 3.04 2.23
N VAL A 132 2.69 3.30 3.48
CA VAL A 132 3.52 4.45 3.83
C VAL A 132 4.93 4.28 3.24
N TYR A 133 5.52 3.09 3.36
CA TYR A 133 6.84 2.81 2.81
C TYR A 133 6.85 2.80 1.28
N ALA A 134 5.83 2.20 0.66
CA ALA A 134 5.68 2.20 -0.80
C ALA A 134 5.51 3.62 -1.35
N PHE A 135 4.67 4.44 -0.71
CA PHE A 135 4.51 5.84 -1.07
C PHE A 135 5.83 6.60 -0.98
N ASP A 136 6.56 6.46 0.13
CA ASP A 136 7.86 7.13 0.29
C ASP A 136 8.90 6.66 -0.73
N ALA A 137 8.96 5.37 -1.03
CA ALA A 137 9.89 4.81 -2.01
C ALA A 137 9.60 5.35 -3.42
N VAL A 138 8.34 5.36 -3.86
CA VAL A 138 7.95 5.94 -5.16
C VAL A 138 8.29 7.42 -5.24
N ASN A 139 7.97 8.19 -4.19
CA ASN A 139 8.31 9.62 -4.14
C ASN A 139 9.82 9.87 -4.12
N HIS A 140 10.60 8.98 -3.50
CA HIS A 140 12.06 9.04 -3.51
C HIS A 140 12.60 8.84 -4.93
N LEU A 141 12.11 7.82 -5.65
CA LEU A 141 12.50 7.51 -7.02
C LEU A 141 12.08 8.60 -8.02
N ILE A 142 10.93 9.24 -7.84
CA ILE A 142 10.53 10.40 -8.66
C ILE A 142 11.50 11.58 -8.45
N LYS A 143 12.01 11.75 -7.22
CA LYS A 143 12.95 12.84 -6.91
C LYS A 143 14.34 12.63 -7.52
N SER A 144 14.78 11.40 -7.78
CA SER A 144 16.15 11.12 -8.23
C SER A 144 16.43 11.52 -9.69
N ALA A 145 15.46 12.10 -10.42
CA ALA A 145 15.56 12.66 -11.78
C ALA A 145 15.96 11.69 -12.91
N GLU A 146 16.45 10.49 -12.59
CA GLU A 146 16.85 9.45 -13.56
C GLU A 146 15.71 8.54 -14.01
N HIS A 147 14.53 8.73 -13.41
CA HIS A 147 13.35 7.88 -13.59
C HIS A 147 12.11 8.76 -13.78
N PHE A 148 11.03 8.13 -14.24
CA PHE A 148 9.73 8.80 -14.37
C PHE A 148 9.60 9.87 -15.47
N ASP A 149 10.28 9.70 -16.62
CA ASP A 149 10.00 10.52 -17.81
C ASP A 149 8.53 10.36 -18.20
N ARG A 150 7.77 11.46 -18.10
CA ARG A 150 6.31 11.45 -18.19
C ARG A 150 5.80 11.26 -19.63
N ASP A 151 6.64 11.38 -20.65
CA ASP A 151 6.32 10.94 -22.01
C ASP A 151 6.69 9.47 -22.26
N ASN A 152 7.56 8.89 -21.43
CA ASN A 152 8.02 7.51 -21.54
C ASN A 152 7.79 6.68 -20.27
N ARG A 153 6.62 6.07 -20.17
CA ARG A 153 6.26 5.15 -19.08
C ARG A 153 7.18 3.93 -18.95
N LYS A 154 7.92 3.57 -20.00
CA LYS A 154 8.92 2.49 -19.88
C LYS A 154 10.10 2.90 -18.99
N SER A 155 10.36 4.19 -18.80
CA SER A 155 11.41 4.67 -17.90
C SER A 155 11.04 4.61 -16.41
N TRP A 156 9.83 4.13 -16.07
CA TRP A 156 9.31 4.17 -14.71
C TRP A 156 9.63 2.84 -14.00
N PRO A 157 10.41 2.85 -12.91
CA PRO A 157 10.65 1.65 -12.10
C PRO A 157 9.36 1.06 -11.52
N VAL A 158 8.36 1.91 -11.27
CA VAL A 158 7.03 1.49 -10.81
C VAL A 158 5.99 1.98 -11.82
N GLN A 159 5.12 1.09 -12.25
CA GLN A 159 4.09 1.32 -13.25
C GLN A 159 2.74 1.69 -12.64
N GLY A 160 2.52 1.39 -11.36
CA GLY A 160 1.33 1.78 -10.63
C GLY A 160 1.42 1.42 -9.15
N LEU A 161 0.62 2.10 -8.34
CA LEU A 161 0.54 1.88 -6.90
C LEU A 161 -0.91 1.56 -6.53
N VAL A 162 -1.09 0.46 -5.80
CA VAL A 162 -2.32 0.16 -5.09
C VAL A 162 -2.04 0.23 -3.60
N THR A 163 -2.82 1.01 -2.87
CA THR A 163 -2.78 1.01 -1.40
C THR A 163 -4.08 0.46 -0.86
N ILE A 164 -4.02 -0.39 0.16
CA ILE A 164 -5.20 -0.96 0.85
C ILE A 164 -5.07 -0.69 2.34
N GLY A 165 -6.17 -0.31 3.00
CA GLY A 165 -6.18 -0.04 4.45
C GLY A 165 -5.16 1.03 4.86
N SER A 166 -4.89 2.02 3.99
CA SER A 166 -3.74 2.89 4.15
C SER A 166 -3.97 3.94 5.25
N PRO A 167 -3.02 4.19 6.16
CA PRO A 167 -3.17 5.31 7.10
C PRO A 167 -2.82 6.67 6.48
N LEU A 168 -2.42 6.74 5.20
CA LEU A 168 -1.95 7.97 4.54
C LEU A 168 -3.01 9.08 4.47
N GLY A 169 -4.30 8.72 4.45
CA GLY A 169 -5.41 9.69 4.46
C GLY A 169 -5.58 10.42 5.79
N LEU A 170 -5.08 9.86 6.90
CA LEU A 170 -5.27 10.42 8.25
C LEU A 170 -4.42 11.68 8.49
N LYS A 171 -5.03 12.71 9.12
CA LYS A 171 -4.40 14.01 9.44
C LYS A 171 -3.07 13.89 10.18
N MET A 172 -2.95 12.97 11.12
CA MET A 172 -1.72 12.74 11.89
C MET A 172 -0.52 12.32 11.03
N PHE A 173 -0.73 11.80 9.82
CA PHE A 173 0.36 11.51 8.91
C PHE A 173 0.75 12.77 8.16
N LYS A 174 1.87 13.40 8.53
CA LYS A 174 2.36 14.66 7.91
C LYS A 174 2.60 14.63 6.38
N ARG A 175 2.34 13.51 5.68
CA ARG A 175 2.40 13.42 4.22
C ARG A 175 1.07 13.91 3.65
N ASN A 176 1.15 14.95 2.84
CA ASN A 176 0.00 15.58 2.18
C ASN A 176 0.34 16.06 0.77
N ARG A 177 1.48 15.62 0.23
CA ARG A 177 1.95 15.99 -1.11
C ARG A 177 2.67 14.82 -1.73
N VAL A 178 2.35 14.57 -2.98
CA VAL A 178 3.14 13.76 -3.89
C VAL A 178 4.30 14.59 -4.45
N LYS A 179 5.32 13.92 -4.99
CA LYS A 179 6.37 14.53 -5.80
C LYS A 179 5.87 14.64 -7.23
N PRO A 180 5.94 15.84 -7.83
CA PRO A 180 5.51 16.03 -9.21
C PRO A 180 6.41 15.21 -10.14
N LEU A 181 5.81 14.59 -11.15
CA LEU A 181 6.55 13.89 -12.21
C LEU A 181 7.18 14.87 -13.22
N GLY A 182 6.72 16.13 -13.25
CA GLY A 182 7.16 17.14 -14.20
C GLY A 182 6.31 17.17 -15.47
N GLU A 183 6.87 17.78 -16.51
CA GLU A 183 6.21 17.94 -17.82
C GLU A 183 6.01 16.60 -18.53
N GLY A 184 4.92 16.49 -19.29
CA GLY A 184 4.59 15.33 -20.13
C GLY A 184 3.13 14.91 -19.97
N ARG A 185 2.74 13.84 -20.66
CA ARG A 185 1.31 13.53 -20.87
C ARG A 185 0.78 12.29 -20.14
N LYS A 186 1.66 11.43 -19.62
CA LYS A 186 1.23 10.21 -18.92
C LYS A 186 0.98 10.49 -17.44
N PHE A 187 0.12 9.68 -16.83
CA PHE A 187 -0.21 9.78 -15.41
C PHE A 187 0.21 8.52 -14.65
N PHE A 188 0.82 8.72 -13.48
CA PHE A 188 1.08 7.67 -12.51
C PHE A 188 -0.21 7.32 -11.78
N ARG A 189 -0.69 6.09 -11.98
CA ARG A 189 -1.95 5.62 -11.41
C ARG A 189 -1.71 5.18 -9.97
N TRP A 190 -2.44 5.80 -9.05
CA TRP A 190 -2.52 5.39 -7.66
C TRP A 190 -3.98 5.08 -7.31
N ILE A 191 -4.27 3.82 -7.02
CA ILE A 191 -5.59 3.38 -6.58
C ILE A 191 -5.53 3.09 -5.08
N ASN A 192 -6.41 3.70 -4.30
CA ASN A 192 -6.46 3.53 -2.86
C ASN A 192 -7.79 2.91 -2.43
N TYR A 193 -7.71 1.73 -1.80
CA TYR A 193 -8.83 0.98 -1.27
C TYR A 193 -8.97 1.23 0.22
N TRP A 194 -10.20 1.55 0.64
CA TRP A 194 -10.49 1.78 2.03
C TRP A 194 -11.93 1.48 2.40
N ASP A 195 -12.11 1.00 3.63
CA ASP A 195 -13.40 0.72 4.24
C ASP A 195 -13.65 1.69 5.40
N ARG A 196 -14.87 2.18 5.54
CA ARG A 196 -15.28 3.09 6.62
C ARG A 196 -15.22 2.44 8.00
N THR A 197 -15.31 1.12 8.06
CA THR A 197 -15.23 0.30 9.27
C THR A 197 -13.79 -0.11 9.59
N ASP A 198 -12.84 0.18 8.68
CA ASP A 198 -11.43 -0.03 8.94
C ASP A 198 -10.90 1.04 9.90
N PRO A 199 -10.44 0.64 11.09
CA PRO A 199 -9.92 1.56 12.09
C PRO A 199 -8.68 2.34 11.66
N ILE A 200 -7.79 1.71 10.88
CA ILE A 200 -6.50 2.28 10.46
C ILE A 200 -6.70 3.42 9.47
N VAL A 201 -7.83 3.39 8.78
CA VAL A 201 -8.26 4.34 7.77
C VAL A 201 -9.16 5.39 8.40
N SER A 202 -10.24 4.98 9.05
CA SER A 202 -11.29 5.89 9.52
C SER A 202 -10.83 6.81 10.65
N GLY A 203 -9.73 6.47 11.33
CA GLY A 203 -9.28 7.15 12.54
C GLY A 203 -10.29 7.05 13.68
N SER A 204 -11.37 6.29 13.48
CA SER A 204 -12.51 6.23 14.36
C SER A 204 -12.72 4.82 14.85
N PHE A 205 -12.72 4.74 16.17
CA PHE A 205 -12.95 3.51 16.92
C PHE A 205 -14.16 3.63 17.84
N TYR A 206 -14.81 4.80 17.84
CA TYR A 206 -15.99 5.11 18.64
C TYR A 206 -17.29 5.08 17.81
N GLY A 207 -17.25 4.56 16.58
CA GLY A 207 -18.41 4.47 15.68
C GLY A 207 -18.82 5.77 15.01
N LYS A 208 -18.07 6.87 15.20
CA LYS A 208 -18.23 8.12 14.45
C LYS A 208 -16.98 8.36 13.62
N PRO A 209 -16.95 8.02 12.32
CA PRO A 209 -15.81 8.24 11.44
C PRO A 209 -15.20 9.62 11.68
N GLU A 210 -13.88 9.75 11.82
CA GLU A 210 -13.32 11.10 11.74
C GLU A 210 -13.76 11.66 10.39
N ALA A 211 -14.34 12.84 10.42
CA ALA A 211 -14.91 13.45 9.23
C ALA A 211 -13.78 13.67 8.22
N ARG A 212 -13.75 12.80 7.20
CA ARG A 212 -12.88 12.76 6.00
C ARG A 212 -11.59 11.96 6.15
N TYR A 213 -11.70 10.68 5.80
CA TYR A 213 -10.62 9.95 5.17
C TYR A 213 -10.83 10.03 3.66
N ASP A 214 -9.93 10.75 2.97
CA ASP A 214 -9.94 10.86 1.51
C ASP A 214 -8.49 11.12 1.07
N ILE A 215 -7.85 10.14 0.43
CA ILE A 215 -6.48 10.31 -0.08
C ILE A 215 -6.49 11.24 -1.29
N VAL A 216 -7.54 11.18 -2.12
CA VAL A 216 -7.67 12.06 -3.29
C VAL A 216 -7.71 13.51 -2.86
N GLU A 217 -8.58 13.89 -1.91
CA GLU A 217 -8.67 15.26 -1.38
C GLU A 217 -7.35 15.69 -0.71
N ARG A 218 -6.74 14.80 0.08
CA ARG A 218 -5.53 15.13 0.83
C ARG A 218 -4.30 15.36 -0.05
N PHE A 219 -4.18 14.62 -1.15
CA PHE A 219 -3.05 14.69 -2.07
C PHE A 219 -3.41 15.40 -3.38
N ALA A 220 -4.59 16.04 -3.43
CA ALA A 220 -5.00 16.88 -4.53
C ALA A 220 -3.99 17.99 -4.79
N THR A 221 -3.86 18.35 -6.05
CA THR A 221 -2.88 19.29 -6.54
C THR A 221 -3.43 19.96 -7.78
N ASP A 222 -3.35 21.29 -7.81
CA ASP A 222 -3.74 22.09 -8.96
C ASP A 222 -2.60 22.21 -9.99
N ASP A 223 -1.49 21.50 -9.78
CA ASP A 223 -0.32 21.54 -10.64
C ASP A 223 -0.47 20.55 -11.81
N GLU A 224 -0.56 21.08 -13.04
CA GLU A 224 -0.65 20.29 -14.27
C GLU A 224 0.59 19.39 -14.49
N ASN A 225 1.72 19.73 -13.86
CA ASN A 225 2.97 18.96 -13.86
C ASN A 225 3.04 17.90 -12.76
N CYS A 226 2.01 17.75 -11.94
CA CYS A 226 2.01 16.75 -10.89
C CYS A 226 2.10 15.34 -11.48
N GLY A 227 1.28 15.03 -12.50
CA GLY A 227 1.33 13.75 -13.20
C GLY A 227 0.85 12.54 -12.40
N TRP A 228 0.18 12.73 -11.25
CA TRP A 228 -0.49 11.67 -10.49
C TRP A 228 -1.98 11.60 -10.86
N LEU A 229 -2.49 10.39 -11.03
CA LEU A 229 -3.92 10.10 -11.11
C LEU A 229 -4.29 9.23 -9.91
N ILE A 230 -4.90 9.86 -8.90
CA ILE A 230 -5.27 9.24 -7.63
C ILE A 230 -6.76 8.88 -7.68
N GLN A 231 -7.10 7.65 -7.31
CA GLN A 231 -8.47 7.14 -7.32
C GLN A 231 -8.77 6.44 -6.00
N ASP A 232 -9.72 6.95 -5.23
CA ASP A 232 -10.24 6.26 -4.05
C ASP A 232 -11.32 5.23 -4.44
N ARG A 233 -11.24 4.07 -3.80
CA ARG A 233 -12.18 2.95 -3.85
C ARG A 233 -12.69 2.73 -2.44
N VAL A 234 -13.83 3.37 -2.14
CA VAL A 234 -14.58 3.08 -0.92
C VAL A 234 -15.23 1.72 -1.10
N VAL A 235 -14.86 0.76 -0.26
CA VAL A 235 -15.38 -0.61 -0.32
C VAL A 235 -16.10 -0.97 0.98
N ASP A 236 -16.96 -1.98 0.88
CA ASP A 236 -17.56 -2.66 2.02
C ASP A 236 -16.99 -4.07 2.08
N ILE A 237 -16.14 -4.32 3.07
CA ILE A 237 -15.50 -5.61 3.32
C ILE A 237 -16.47 -6.58 4.00
N GLY A 238 -17.63 -6.12 4.48
CA GLY A 238 -18.60 -6.92 5.23
C GLY A 238 -18.08 -7.39 6.59
N LYS A 239 -16.99 -6.76 7.07
CA LYS A 239 -16.34 -7.01 8.35
C LYS A 239 -16.24 -5.69 9.10
N ALA A 240 -15.91 -5.73 10.37
CA ALA A 240 -15.72 -4.53 11.18
C ALA A 240 -14.36 -4.57 11.88
N TRP A 241 -13.87 -3.39 12.30
CA TRP A 241 -12.64 -3.27 13.08
C TRP A 241 -11.44 -3.86 12.33
N LEU A 242 -10.54 -4.53 13.04
CA LEU A 242 -9.35 -5.15 12.45
C LEU A 242 -9.69 -6.22 11.42
N MET A 243 -10.86 -6.85 11.50
CA MET A 243 -11.28 -7.81 10.47
C MET A 243 -11.59 -7.11 9.15
N ALA A 244 -12.06 -5.86 9.18
CA ALA A 244 -12.17 -5.02 7.99
C ALA A 244 -10.78 -4.66 7.46
N HIS A 245 -9.84 -4.31 8.36
CA HIS A 245 -8.47 -3.97 7.99
C HIS A 245 -7.76 -5.09 7.23
N VAL A 246 -7.89 -6.34 7.66
CA VAL A 246 -7.26 -7.49 6.98
C VAL A 246 -8.10 -8.06 5.84
N GLY A 247 -9.35 -7.61 5.69
CA GLY A 247 -10.30 -8.23 4.78
C GLY A 247 -10.13 -7.84 3.30
N TYR A 248 -9.39 -6.77 2.99
CA TYR A 248 -9.18 -6.31 1.61
C TYR A 248 -8.57 -7.36 0.68
N TRP A 249 -7.75 -8.28 1.21
CA TRP A 249 -7.09 -9.34 0.44
C TRP A 249 -8.06 -10.27 -0.30
N HIS A 250 -9.34 -10.26 0.08
CA HIS A 250 -10.38 -11.09 -0.52
C HIS A 250 -11.40 -10.28 -1.31
N HIS A 251 -11.23 -8.95 -1.40
CA HIS A 251 -12.20 -8.09 -2.08
C HIS A 251 -12.05 -8.23 -3.61
N PRO A 252 -13.10 -8.66 -4.33
CA PRO A 252 -13.00 -8.96 -5.76
C PRO A 252 -12.62 -7.75 -6.63
N GLY A 253 -13.05 -6.54 -6.23
CA GLY A 253 -12.70 -5.30 -6.94
C GLY A 253 -11.18 -5.05 -7.02
N LEU A 254 -10.42 -5.52 -6.03
CA LEU A 254 -8.95 -5.40 -6.05
C LEU A 254 -8.36 -6.17 -7.24
N GLY A 255 -8.89 -7.35 -7.56
CA GLY A 255 -8.50 -8.11 -8.75
C GLY A 255 -8.86 -7.37 -10.04
N ASP A 256 -10.01 -6.71 -10.09
CA ASP A 256 -10.48 -5.98 -11.27
C ASP A 256 -9.56 -4.80 -11.60
N ASP A 257 -9.23 -3.98 -10.61
CA ASP A 257 -8.32 -2.85 -10.78
C ASP A 257 -6.87 -3.30 -11.05
N LEU A 258 -6.42 -4.42 -10.47
CA LEU A 258 -5.09 -4.98 -10.76
C LEU A 258 -4.97 -5.48 -12.20
N VAL A 259 -5.97 -6.20 -12.72
CA VAL A 259 -5.98 -6.59 -14.14
C VAL A 259 -5.99 -5.35 -15.04
N SER A 260 -6.77 -4.32 -14.70
CA SER A 260 -6.78 -3.03 -15.41
C SER A 260 -5.45 -2.27 -15.36
N LEU A 261 -4.59 -2.53 -14.37
CA LEU A 261 -3.26 -1.94 -14.30
C LEU A 261 -2.24 -2.75 -15.11
N LEU A 262 -2.36 -4.08 -15.09
CA LEU A 262 -1.41 -5.00 -15.71
C LEU A 262 -1.55 -5.13 -17.23
N GLY A 263 -2.78 -4.99 -17.76
CA GLY A 263 -3.13 -4.99 -19.18
C GLY A 263 -3.25 -3.60 -19.79
#